data_AF-C7DGF0-F1
#
_entry.id   AF-C7DGF0-F1
#
_cell.length_a   1.000
_cell.length_b   1.000
_cell.length_c   1.000
_cell.angle_alpha   90.00
_cell.angle_beta   90.00
_cell.angle_gamma   90.00
#
_symmetry.space_group_name_H-M   'P 1'
#
loop_
_entity.id
_entity.type
_entity.pdbx_description
1 polymer ?
#
loop_
_entity_poly.entity_id
_entity_poly.type
_entity_poly.pdbx_seq_one_letter_code
_entity_poly.pdbx_strand_id
1 'polypeptide(L)'
;MLHYSARRLINFKYIETSRHTMRIWSIKLEWLDSIGLVALWRESLLARAVLEGKTVGYVNHPQLERFKGSKNPLASIETYLYRVLEEAKRRRFGFDSEKIRYSIVDKGIKIPVSQGQLDYELEPLKFKLKNRSQEYYNRIADIKKGVPNQIFFSHPGKIESWEKVKALGG
;
A
#
# COMPACT_ATOMS: atom_id res chain seq x y z
N MET A 1 -23.31 -2.20 -14.75
CA MET A 1 -22.89 -1.71 -13.41
C MET A 1 -22.30 -2.90 -12.64
N LEU A 2 -20.99 -3.15 -12.79
CA LEU A 2 -20.34 -4.36 -12.26
C LEU A 2 -20.07 -4.21 -10.76
N HIS A 3 -20.82 -4.94 -9.96
CA HIS A 3 -20.66 -5.05 -8.51
C HIS A 3 -19.44 -5.95 -8.22
N TYR A 4 -18.27 -5.35 -7.97
CA TYR A 4 -17.10 -6.09 -7.48
C TYR A 4 -17.33 -6.51 -6.01
N SER A 5 -17.94 -7.68 -5.81
CA SER A 5 -18.13 -8.27 -4.47
C SER A 5 -16.83 -8.91 -3.98
N ALA A 6 -16.13 -8.24 -3.06
CA ALA A 6 -14.88 -8.71 -2.46
C ALA A 6 -15.10 -9.52 -1.17
N ARG A 7 -16.05 -10.47 -1.17
CA ARG A 7 -16.48 -11.25 0.01
C ARG A 7 -15.72 -12.57 0.27
N ARG A 8 -14.51 -12.79 -0.27
CA ARG A 8 -13.72 -14.00 0.09
C ARG A 8 -12.84 -13.77 1.32
N LEU A 9 -13.02 -14.62 2.34
CA LEU A 9 -12.11 -14.82 3.46
C LEU A 9 -10.70 -15.07 2.92
N ILE A 10 -9.71 -14.30 3.37
CA ILE A 10 -8.31 -14.49 2.97
C ILE A 10 -7.75 -15.60 3.87
N ASN A 11 -7.58 -16.80 3.31
CA ASN A 11 -6.87 -17.89 3.99
C ASN A 11 -5.36 -17.70 3.78
N PHE A 12 -4.67 -17.20 4.80
CA PHE A 12 -3.24 -16.86 4.74
C PHE A 12 -2.29 -18.07 4.71
N LYS A 13 -2.83 -19.30 4.84
CA LYS A 13 -2.02 -20.52 4.97
C LYS A 13 -1.47 -21.06 3.63
N TYR A 14 -1.96 -20.57 2.50
CA TYR A 14 -1.63 -21.10 1.15
C TYR A 14 -1.45 -20.01 0.08
N ILE A 15 -0.71 -18.94 0.38
CA ILE A 15 -0.27 -18.03 -0.69
C ILE A 15 1.03 -18.59 -1.28
N GLU A 16 0.88 -19.37 -2.35
CA GLU A 16 1.96 -19.99 -3.11
C GLU A 16 2.98 -18.97 -3.66
N THR A 17 4.20 -19.51 -3.80
CA THR A 17 5.48 -18.90 -4.16
C THR A 17 5.47 -18.06 -5.45
N SER A 18 5.44 -16.74 -5.29
CA SER A 18 6.26 -15.84 -6.10
C SER A 18 6.91 -14.82 -5.17
N ARG A 19 8.25 -14.72 -5.18
CA ARG A 19 9.06 -14.11 -4.11
C ARG A 19 8.97 -12.56 -3.97
N HIS A 20 7.93 -11.89 -4.48
CA HIS A 20 7.81 -10.41 -4.46
C HIS A 20 6.35 -9.85 -4.41
N THR A 21 5.37 -10.56 -3.85
CA THR A 21 3.93 -10.28 -4.05
C THR A 21 3.30 -9.15 -3.21
N MET A 22 4.05 -8.45 -2.35
CA MET A 22 3.48 -7.38 -1.50
C MET A 22 3.97 -5.99 -1.92
N ARG A 23 3.04 -5.09 -2.24
CA ARG A 23 3.26 -3.67 -2.56
C ARG A 23 2.26 -2.77 -1.83
N ILE A 24 2.70 -2.33 -0.66
CA ILE A 24 2.10 -1.22 0.08
C ILE A 24 2.68 0.10 -0.47
N TRP A 25 1.82 1.06 -0.76
CA TRP A 25 2.19 2.33 -1.41
C TRP A 25 2.28 3.47 -0.40
N SER A 26 3.33 4.28 -0.50
CA SER A 26 3.53 5.49 0.28
C SER A 26 2.94 6.72 -0.42
N ILE A 27 2.76 6.67 -1.75
CA ILE A 27 2.09 7.69 -2.57
C ILE A 27 0.58 7.79 -2.33
N LYS A 28 -0.03 8.88 -2.81
CA LYS A 28 -1.48 9.14 -2.79
C LYS A 28 -2.30 7.94 -3.26
N LEU A 29 -3.30 7.58 -2.47
CA LEU A 29 -4.16 6.42 -2.73
C LEU A 29 -5.13 6.68 -3.89
N GLU A 30 -5.48 7.94 -4.10
CA GLU A 30 -6.37 8.43 -5.16
C GLU A 30 -5.81 8.18 -6.56
N TRP A 31 -4.50 7.98 -6.67
CA TRP A 31 -3.83 7.67 -7.93
C TRP A 31 -3.95 6.21 -8.32
N LEU A 32 -4.33 5.32 -7.40
CA LEU A 32 -4.50 3.90 -7.68
C LEU A 32 -5.81 3.68 -8.46
N ASP A 33 -5.75 2.88 -9.52
CA ASP A 33 -6.95 2.35 -10.16
C ASP A 33 -7.67 1.33 -9.27
N SER A 34 -8.83 0.85 -9.72
CA SER A 34 -9.64 -0.12 -8.97
C SER A 34 -8.88 -1.40 -8.63
N ILE A 35 -8.08 -1.90 -9.57
CA ILE A 35 -7.26 -3.11 -9.37
C ILE A 35 -6.17 -2.85 -8.32
N GLY A 36 -5.48 -1.70 -8.42
CA GLY A 36 -4.46 -1.29 -7.45
C GLY A 36 -5.01 -1.15 -6.04
N LEU A 37 -6.18 -0.53 -5.88
CA LEU A 37 -6.79 -0.33 -4.57
C LEU A 37 -7.24 -1.64 -3.92
N VAL A 38 -7.81 -2.58 -4.70
CA VAL A 38 -8.18 -3.91 -4.21
C VAL A 38 -6.97 -4.73 -3.81
N ALA A 39 -5.89 -4.71 -4.61
CA ALA A 39 -4.63 -5.37 -4.26
C ALA A 39 -4.05 -4.80 -2.97
N LEU A 40 -3.98 -3.47 -2.86
CA LEU A 40 -3.44 -2.78 -1.71
C LEU A 40 -4.18 -3.14 -0.41
N TRP A 41 -5.50 -3.24 -0.44
CA TRP A 41 -6.28 -3.68 0.72
C TRP A 41 -5.88 -5.08 1.19
N ARG A 42 -5.78 -6.04 0.28
CA ARG A 42 -5.44 -7.44 0.61
C ARG A 42 -4.01 -7.54 1.13
N GLU A 43 -3.08 -6.84 0.51
CA GLU A 43 -1.67 -6.82 0.89
C GLU A 43 -1.44 -6.12 2.24
N SER A 44 -2.21 -5.08 2.55
CA SER A 44 -2.14 -4.40 3.85
C SER A 44 -2.71 -5.27 4.98
N LEU A 45 -3.75 -6.08 4.71
CA LEU A 45 -4.25 -7.07 5.67
C LEU A 45 -3.22 -8.18 5.92
N LEU A 46 -2.51 -8.62 4.87
CA LEU A 46 -1.39 -9.55 5.00
C LEU A 46 -0.26 -8.91 5.83
N ALA A 47 0.11 -7.66 5.54
CA ALA A 47 1.14 -6.93 6.29
C ALA A 47 0.80 -6.84 7.78
N ARG A 48 -0.47 -6.56 8.11
CA ARG A 48 -0.94 -6.62 9.50
C ARG A 48 -0.76 -8.01 10.10
N ALA A 49 -1.19 -9.07 9.42
CA ALA A 49 -1.04 -10.43 9.92
C ALA A 49 0.44 -10.80 10.16
N VAL A 50 1.34 -10.32 9.30
CA VAL A 50 2.79 -10.49 9.48
C VAL A 50 3.28 -9.75 10.72
N LEU A 51 2.89 -8.49 10.92
CA LEU A 51 3.27 -7.69 12.09
C LEU A 51 2.69 -8.23 13.40
N GLU A 52 1.62 -9.03 13.33
CA GLU A 52 1.06 -9.77 14.47
C GLU A 52 1.74 -11.11 14.74
N GLY A 53 2.72 -11.52 13.92
CA GLY A 53 3.36 -12.83 14.03
C GLY A 53 2.45 -14.00 13.62
N LYS A 54 1.36 -13.74 12.89
CA LYS A 54 0.39 -14.77 12.46
C LYS A 54 0.78 -15.46 11.15
N THR A 55 1.91 -15.11 10.55
CA THR A 55 2.39 -15.69 9.29
C THR A 55 3.82 -16.19 9.43
N VAL A 56 4.13 -17.28 8.72
CA VAL A 56 5.52 -17.78 8.59
C VAL A 56 6.21 -17.14 7.38
N GLY A 57 5.45 -16.85 6.32
CA GLY A 57 5.94 -16.12 5.15
C GLY A 57 5.90 -14.60 5.34
N TYR A 58 6.64 -13.88 4.49
CA TYR A 58 6.69 -12.40 4.41
C TYR A 58 7.22 -11.67 5.65
N VAL A 59 7.66 -12.37 6.70
CA VAL A 59 8.21 -11.78 7.93
C VAL A 59 9.36 -10.81 7.69
N ASN A 60 10.20 -11.09 6.69
CA ASN A 60 11.34 -10.27 6.28
C ASN A 60 11.03 -9.45 5.03
N HIS A 61 9.75 -9.18 4.73
CA HIS A 61 9.40 -8.40 3.56
C HIS A 61 9.86 -6.95 3.74
N PRO A 62 10.70 -6.41 2.84
CA PRO A 62 11.35 -5.12 3.07
C PRO A 62 10.37 -3.95 3.26
N GLN A 63 9.22 -3.97 2.60
CA GLN A 63 8.22 -2.91 2.78
C GLN A 63 7.61 -2.84 4.19
N LEU A 64 7.80 -3.86 5.03
CA LEU A 64 7.36 -3.83 6.42
C LEU A 64 8.32 -3.04 7.31
N GLU A 65 9.56 -2.81 6.88
CA GLU A 65 10.59 -2.15 7.70
C GLU A 65 10.16 -0.75 8.15
N ARG A 66 9.50 0.03 7.28
CA ARG A 66 8.94 1.34 7.65
C ARG A 66 7.85 1.29 8.72
N PHE A 67 7.11 0.19 8.83
CA PHE A 67 6.11 0.00 9.88
C PHE A 67 6.76 -0.54 11.16
N LYS A 68 7.68 -1.50 11.04
CA LYS A 68 8.45 -2.05 12.17
C LYS A 68 9.29 -0.98 12.88
N GLY A 69 9.85 -0.04 12.13
CA GLY A 69 10.62 1.08 12.67
C GLY A 69 9.78 2.20 13.29
N SER A 70 8.44 2.13 13.20
CA SER A 70 7.56 3.12 13.84
C SER A 70 7.41 2.86 15.34
N LYS A 71 7.06 3.88 16.12
CA LYS A 71 6.84 3.76 17.58
C LYS A 71 5.81 2.70 17.96
N ASN A 72 4.80 2.47 17.10
CA ASN A 72 3.78 1.46 17.30
C ASN A 72 3.44 0.80 15.94
N PRO A 73 4.12 -0.31 15.58
CA PRO A 73 3.96 -0.95 14.28
C PRO A 73 2.52 -1.40 13.97
N LEU A 74 1.80 -1.90 14.98
CA LEU A 74 0.41 -2.35 14.82
C LEU A 74 -0.55 -1.18 14.63
N ALA A 75 -0.42 -0.11 15.42
CA ALA A 75 -1.24 1.10 15.19
C ALA A 75 -0.94 1.74 13.83
N SER A 76 0.32 1.71 13.39
CA SER A 76 0.72 2.22 12.07
C SER A 76 0.08 1.47 10.91
N ILE A 77 0.14 0.14 10.89
CA ILE A 77 -0.50 -0.64 9.80
C ILE A 77 -2.03 -0.58 9.88
N GLU A 78 -2.61 -0.50 11.08
CA GLU A 78 -4.06 -0.36 11.25
C GLU A 78 -4.55 1.00 10.77
N THR A 79 -3.80 2.06 11.06
CA THR A 79 -4.06 3.42 10.53
C THR A 79 -3.94 3.44 9.01
N TYR A 80 -2.95 2.73 8.44
CA TYR A 80 -2.82 2.61 6.99
C TYR A 80 -4.05 1.92 6.38
N LEU A 81 -4.47 0.78 6.93
CA LEU A 81 -5.68 0.07 6.53
C LEU A 81 -6.93 0.96 6.61
N TYR A 82 -7.05 1.74 7.67
CA TYR A 82 -8.12 2.72 7.83
C TYR A 82 -8.13 3.76 6.69
N ARG A 83 -6.97 4.32 6.30
CA ARG A 83 -6.88 5.26 5.16
C ARG A 83 -7.25 4.60 3.83
N VAL A 84 -6.88 3.34 3.62
CA VAL A 84 -7.31 2.58 2.44
C VAL A 84 -8.83 2.37 2.43
N LEU A 85 -9.43 2.08 3.59
CA LEU A 85 -10.88 1.96 3.73
C LEU A 85 -11.61 3.29 3.47
N GLU A 86 -11.07 4.42 3.95
CA GLU A 86 -11.63 5.76 3.66
C GLU A 86 -11.67 6.02 2.15
N GLU A 87 -10.58 5.76 1.44
CA GLU A 87 -10.50 5.91 -0.02
C GLU A 87 -11.45 4.95 -0.75
N ALA A 88 -11.55 3.70 -0.27
CA ALA A 88 -12.48 2.71 -0.79
C ALA A 88 -13.94 3.15 -0.63
N LYS A 89 -14.32 3.67 0.55
CA LYS A 89 -15.65 4.21 0.83
C LYS A 89 -15.97 5.41 -0.07
N ARG A 90 -15.04 6.35 -0.23
CA ARG A 90 -15.18 7.51 -1.13
C ARG A 90 -15.48 7.08 -2.57
N ARG A 91 -14.89 5.96 -3.00
CA ARG A 91 -15.08 5.36 -4.33
C ARG A 91 -16.18 4.29 -4.39
N ARG A 92 -16.97 4.12 -3.32
CA ARG A 92 -18.08 3.16 -3.21
C ARG A 92 -17.69 1.68 -3.36
N PHE A 93 -16.48 1.32 -2.95
CA PHE A 93 -16.07 -0.09 -2.79
C PHE A 93 -16.65 -0.68 -1.50
N GLY A 94 -17.08 -1.93 -1.56
CA GLY A 94 -17.59 -2.70 -0.42
C GLY A 94 -16.49 -3.39 0.39
N PHE A 95 -15.43 -2.67 0.79
CA PHE A 95 -14.44 -3.24 1.71
C PHE A 95 -15.05 -3.45 3.09
N ASP A 96 -14.74 -4.60 3.67
CA ASP A 96 -15.26 -5.01 4.98
C ASP A 96 -14.66 -4.15 6.09
N SER A 97 -15.47 -3.26 6.65
CA SER A 97 -15.08 -2.33 7.72
C SER A 97 -14.80 -3.03 9.05
N GLU A 98 -15.36 -4.22 9.28
CA GLU A 98 -15.14 -5.00 10.50
C GLU A 98 -13.72 -5.57 10.56
N LYS A 99 -12.99 -5.54 9.44
CA LYS A 99 -11.58 -5.90 9.41
C LYS A 99 -10.69 -4.84 10.05
N ILE A 100 -11.21 -3.65 10.37
CA ILE A 100 -10.44 -2.59 11.03
C ILE A 100 -10.60 -2.66 12.55
N ARG A 101 -9.48 -2.63 13.27
CA ARG A 101 -9.45 -2.41 14.72
C ARG A 101 -9.40 -0.93 15.05
N TYR A 102 -10.56 -0.29 15.05
CA TYR A 102 -10.68 1.16 15.29
C TYR A 102 -10.07 1.63 16.63
N SER A 103 -10.02 0.78 17.65
CA SER A 103 -9.47 1.11 18.97
C SER A 103 -7.97 1.45 18.97
N ILE A 104 -7.22 1.03 17.94
CA ILE A 104 -5.78 1.30 17.82
C ILE A 104 -5.45 2.17 16.59
N VAL A 105 -6.47 2.68 15.88
CA VAL A 105 -6.26 3.62 14.79
C VAL A 105 -5.88 4.98 15.37
N ASP A 106 -4.73 5.51 14.95
CA ASP A 106 -4.24 6.82 15.33
C ASP A 106 -3.96 7.65 14.08
N LYS A 107 -4.89 8.56 13.76
CA LYS A 107 -4.79 9.45 12.59
C LYS A 107 -3.63 10.45 12.68
N GLY A 108 -3.03 10.62 13.86
CA GLY A 108 -1.85 11.44 14.11
C GLY A 108 -0.53 10.76 13.73
N ILE A 109 -0.52 9.44 13.47
CA ILE A 109 0.69 8.74 13.01
C ILE A 109 1.17 9.33 11.68
N LYS A 110 2.46 9.69 11.67
CA LYS A 110 3.20 10.19 10.51
C LYS A 110 4.51 9.42 10.39
N ILE A 111 4.62 8.59 9.36
CA ILE A 111 5.84 7.82 9.07
C ILE A 111 6.68 8.61 8.06
N PRO A 112 7.98 8.83 8.31
CA PRO A 112 8.85 9.47 7.33
C PRO A 112 8.96 8.61 6.09
N VAL A 113 8.97 9.25 4.93
CA VAL A 113 9.34 8.62 3.66
C VAL A 113 10.15 9.60 2.83
N SER A 114 11.22 9.14 2.23
CA SER A 114 12.03 9.98 1.37
C SER A 114 11.27 10.41 0.11
N GLN A 115 11.59 11.59 -0.41
CA GLN A 115 11.05 12.03 -1.68
C GLN A 115 11.47 11.10 -2.83
N GLY A 116 12.71 10.62 -2.82
CA GLY A 116 13.20 9.67 -3.83
C GLY A 116 12.38 8.38 -3.87
N GLN A 117 11.86 7.91 -2.73
CA GLN A 117 10.97 6.77 -2.69
C GLN A 117 9.58 7.06 -3.28
N LEU A 118 9.01 8.22 -3.00
CA LEU A 118 7.72 8.63 -3.57
C LEU A 118 7.81 8.78 -5.09
N ASP A 119 8.90 9.37 -5.59
CA ASP A 119 9.16 9.51 -7.02
C ASP A 119 9.38 8.13 -7.66
N TYR A 120 10.14 7.26 -6.99
CA TYR A 120 10.32 5.87 -7.41
C TYR A 120 9.02 5.07 -7.43
N GLU A 121 8.08 5.32 -6.52
CA GLU A 121 6.77 4.66 -6.51
C GLU A 121 5.86 5.15 -7.64
N LEU A 122 5.94 6.43 -8.00
CA LEU A 122 5.08 7.03 -9.02
C LEU A 122 5.30 6.40 -10.40
N GLU A 123 6.55 6.14 -10.79
CA GLU A 123 6.86 5.65 -12.14
C GLU A 123 6.33 4.22 -12.41
N PRO A 124 6.54 3.22 -11.55
CA PRO A 124 5.90 1.90 -11.67
C PRO A 124 4.38 1.98 -11.62
N LEU A 125 3.80 2.93 -10.88
CA LEU A 125 2.35 3.13 -10.91
C LEU A 125 1.91 3.60 -12.29
N LYS A 126 2.52 4.66 -12.84
CA LYS A 126 2.25 5.15 -14.20
C LYS A 126 2.38 4.04 -15.24
N PHE A 127 3.46 3.26 -15.19
CA PHE A 127 3.65 2.12 -16.10
C PHE A 127 2.52 1.10 -15.99
N LYS A 128 2.11 0.71 -14.78
CA LYS A 128 0.97 -0.21 -14.57
C LYS A 128 -0.33 0.38 -15.11
N LEU A 129 -0.59 1.66 -14.84
CA LEU A 129 -1.81 2.33 -15.29
C LEU A 129 -1.86 2.48 -16.81
N LYS A 130 -0.76 2.85 -17.46
CA LYS A 130 -0.68 2.95 -18.93
C LYS A 130 -1.14 1.65 -19.61
N ASN A 131 -0.82 0.50 -19.01
CA ASN A 131 -1.16 -0.81 -19.57
C ASN A 131 -2.57 -1.31 -19.21
N ARG A 132 -3.21 -0.81 -18.14
CA ARG A 132 -4.47 -1.38 -17.64
C ARG A 132 -5.62 -0.40 -17.39
N SER A 133 -5.34 0.91 -17.37
CA SER A 133 -6.34 1.95 -17.16
C SER A 133 -5.84 3.30 -17.70
N GLN A 134 -6.17 3.58 -18.96
CA GLN A 134 -5.83 4.85 -19.60
C GLN A 134 -6.45 6.06 -18.86
N GLU A 135 -7.67 5.90 -18.31
CA GLU A 135 -8.36 6.92 -17.50
C GLU A 135 -7.52 7.35 -16.29
N TYR A 136 -7.02 6.39 -15.49
CA TYR A 136 -6.22 6.69 -14.30
C TYR A 136 -4.81 7.15 -14.69
N TYR A 137 -4.23 6.60 -15.76
CA TYR A 137 -2.95 7.08 -16.28
C TYR A 137 -3.02 8.57 -16.65
N ASN A 138 -4.03 8.99 -17.41
CA ASN A 138 -4.19 10.38 -17.84
C ASN A 138 -4.29 11.37 -16.66
N ARG A 139 -4.84 10.94 -15.52
CA ARG A 139 -4.93 11.79 -14.30
C ARG A 139 -3.58 12.09 -13.68
N ILE A 140 -2.59 11.22 -13.88
CA ILE A 140 -1.29 11.33 -13.21
C ILE A 140 -0.11 11.42 -14.17
N ALA A 141 -0.35 11.39 -15.48
CA ALA A 141 0.70 11.35 -16.52
C ALA A 141 1.70 12.50 -16.36
N ASP A 142 1.19 13.72 -16.14
CA ASP A 142 1.99 14.94 -16.03
C ASP A 142 2.54 15.20 -14.61
N ILE A 143 2.20 14.36 -13.64
CA ILE A 143 2.70 14.51 -12.28
C ILE A 143 4.17 14.12 -12.26
N LYS A 144 5.05 15.08 -11.99
CA LYS A 144 6.52 14.87 -12.01
C LYS A 144 7.08 14.36 -10.68
N LYS A 145 6.35 14.57 -9.58
CA LYS A 145 6.82 14.35 -8.22
C LYS A 145 5.78 13.59 -7.42
N GLY A 146 6.21 12.52 -6.76
CA GLY A 146 5.36 11.71 -5.89
C GLY A 146 4.88 12.52 -4.68
N VAL A 147 3.61 12.33 -4.32
CA VAL A 147 2.99 12.98 -3.17
C VAL A 147 2.58 11.89 -2.18
N PRO A 148 2.92 12.01 -0.89
CA PRO A 148 2.59 10.98 0.08
C PRO A 148 1.09 10.90 0.33
N ASN A 149 0.59 9.72 0.72
CA ASN A 149 -0.72 9.61 1.33
C ASN A 149 -0.70 10.05 2.81
N GLN A 150 -1.88 10.09 3.44
CA GLN A 150 -2.09 10.80 4.71
C GLN A 150 -1.34 10.22 5.92
N ILE A 151 -0.81 8.99 5.86
CA ILE A 151 -0.02 8.43 6.97
C ILE A 151 1.49 8.72 6.84
N PHE A 152 1.93 9.18 5.67
CA PHE A 152 3.34 9.49 5.44
C PHE A 152 3.57 10.99 5.40
N PHE A 153 4.81 11.40 5.69
CA PHE A 153 5.29 12.75 5.39
C PHE A 153 6.61 12.65 4.63
N SER A 154 6.76 13.51 3.62
CA SER A 154 7.94 13.50 2.77
C SER A 154 9.10 14.27 3.43
N HIS A 155 10.31 13.75 3.31
CA HIS A 155 11.54 14.49 3.56
C HIS A 155 12.51 14.36 2.37
N PRO A 156 13.48 15.28 2.21
CA PRO A 156 14.53 15.12 1.20
C PRO A 156 15.33 13.83 1.41
N GLY A 157 15.61 13.09 0.34
CA GLY A 157 16.38 11.85 0.40
C GLY A 157 16.30 11.01 -0.87
N LYS A 158 17.22 10.04 -1.00
CA LYS A 158 17.23 9.01 -2.05
C LYS A 158 16.16 7.95 -1.78
N ILE A 159 15.98 7.00 -2.70
CA ILE A 159 15.13 5.81 -2.51
C ILE A 159 15.44 5.16 -1.15
N GLU A 160 14.38 4.70 -0.46
CA GLU A 160 14.51 4.08 0.85
C GLU A 160 15.36 2.81 0.78
N SER A 161 16.18 2.57 1.81
CA SER A 161 17.10 1.41 1.84
C SER A 161 16.38 0.06 1.83
N TRP A 162 15.12 0.04 2.26
CA TRP A 162 14.27 -1.14 2.21
C TRP A 162 13.66 -1.40 0.83
N GLU A 163 13.73 -0.46 -0.12
CA GLU A 163 13.18 -0.69 -1.45
C GLU A 163 14.09 -1.63 -2.24
N LYS A 164 13.52 -2.74 -2.71
CA LYS A 164 14.21 -3.64 -3.61
C LYS A 164 14.11 -3.10 -5.02
N VAL A 165 15.01 -2.15 -5.33
CA VAL A 165 15.11 -1.59 -6.67
C VAL A 165 15.47 -2.73 -7.63
N LYS A 166 14.57 -3.03 -8.56
CA LYS A 166 14.93 -3.87 -9.70
C LYS A 166 15.93 -3.07 -10.51
N ALA A 167 17.17 -3.56 -10.58
CA ALA A 167 18.11 -3.05 -11.57
C ALA A 167 17.45 -3.14 -12.94
N LEU A 168 17.35 -2.02 -13.65
CA LEU A 168 17.11 -2.05 -15.08
C LEU A 168 18.42 -2.54 -15.73
N GLY A 169 18.65 -3.85 -15.66
CA GLY A 169 19.62 -4.56 -16.50
C GLY A 169 18.87 -5.69 -17.19
N GLY A 170 19.05 -5.97 -18.46
CA GLY A 170 19.86 -5.41 -19.54
C GLY A 170 19.45 -6.16 -20.81
#